data_AF-A0A1R1PI68-F1
#
_entry.id   AF-A0A1R1PI68-F1
#
_cell.length_a   1.000
_cell.length_b   1.000
_cell.length_c   1.000
_cell.angle_alpha   90.00
_cell.angle_beta   90.00
_cell.angle_gamma   90.00
#
_symmetry.space_group_name_H-M   'P 1'
#
loop_
_entity.id
_entity.type
_entity.pdbx_description
1 polymer ?
#
loop_
_entity_poly.entity_id
_entity_poly.type
_entity_poly.pdbx_seq_one_letter_code
_entity_poly.pdbx_strand_id
1 'polypeptide(L)'
;LERSAELMEKEMQAIISAFSKLEEQASHKVLSLVGKEQVIHRLIAEKAKYEEKFLALNRDREALTNALASYRFQNAKQFDHIRNVDERERNLTQQLTVLELQVLALRTAHDKIQASLLDSISAADILRNQLVVAENKAAAAKLLAEQRLADAQAAASDCAAVSEKLSVATARLARKSFATTDSPSSSFPSSTFQSANNSSADLVDQYKSLLKCPSCRRNFKTHVLNRCMHVFCKSCLDSRIETRQRKCPTCGDAFGVNDVRQIYL
;
A
#
# COMPACT_ATOMS: atom_id res chain seq x y z
N LEU A 1 145.66 -29.18 -29.20
CA LEU A 1 144.76 -30.00 -28.35
C LEU A 1 144.12 -29.14 -27.27
N GLU A 2 144.89 -28.35 -26.51
CA GLU A 2 144.39 -27.44 -25.44
C GLU A 2 143.32 -26.43 -25.92
N ARG A 3 143.55 -25.72 -27.02
CA ARG A 3 142.58 -24.74 -27.56
C ARG A 3 141.22 -25.35 -27.95
N SER A 4 141.20 -26.63 -28.35
CA SER A 4 139.94 -27.34 -28.66
C SER A 4 139.21 -27.76 -27.39
N ALA A 5 139.94 -28.09 -26.32
CA ALA A 5 139.37 -28.39 -25.02
C ALA A 5 138.75 -27.15 -24.37
N GLU A 6 139.41 -26.00 -24.44
CA GLU A 6 138.88 -24.71 -23.95
C GLU A 6 137.60 -24.27 -24.68
N LEU A 7 137.53 -24.51 -26.00
CA LEU A 7 136.35 -24.17 -26.78
C LEU A 7 135.16 -25.07 -26.41
N MET A 8 135.41 -26.39 -26.25
CA MET A 8 134.41 -27.33 -25.78
C MET A 8 133.95 -27.02 -24.34
N GLU A 9 134.85 -26.56 -23.47
CA GLU A 9 134.49 -26.16 -22.10
C GLU A 9 133.56 -24.93 -22.10
N LYS A 10 133.84 -23.94 -22.96
CA LYS A 10 132.97 -22.76 -23.13
C LYS A 10 131.60 -23.12 -23.69
N GLU A 11 131.54 -23.99 -24.70
CA GLU A 11 130.28 -24.49 -25.26
C GLU A 11 129.48 -25.29 -24.22
N MET A 12 130.16 -26.15 -23.45
CA MET A 12 129.55 -26.89 -22.35
C MET A 12 128.99 -25.96 -21.27
N GLN A 13 129.74 -24.93 -20.86
CA GLN A 13 129.27 -23.92 -19.90
C GLN A 13 128.07 -23.11 -20.45
N ALA A 14 128.08 -22.75 -21.73
CA ALA A 14 126.96 -22.06 -22.38
C ALA A 14 125.70 -22.93 -22.39
N ILE A 15 125.85 -24.21 -22.75
CA ILE A 15 124.76 -25.21 -22.74
C ILE A 15 124.21 -25.38 -21.32
N ILE A 16 125.06 -25.57 -20.30
CA ILE A 16 124.63 -25.69 -18.89
C ILE A 16 123.85 -24.44 -18.45
N SER A 17 124.33 -23.24 -18.80
CA SER A 17 123.63 -21.99 -18.45
C SER A 17 122.27 -21.85 -19.14
N ALA A 18 122.16 -22.31 -20.39
CA ALA A 18 120.91 -22.28 -21.14
C ALA A 18 119.91 -23.31 -20.59
N PHE A 19 120.38 -24.52 -20.23
CA PHE A 19 119.57 -25.54 -19.58
C PHE A 19 119.07 -25.10 -18.21
N SER A 20 119.94 -24.49 -17.38
CA SER A 20 119.54 -23.95 -16.07
C SER A 20 118.47 -22.87 -16.20
N LYS A 21 118.61 -21.92 -17.14
CA LYS A 21 117.56 -20.92 -17.42
C LYS A 21 116.26 -21.54 -17.91
N LEU A 22 116.34 -22.57 -18.76
CA LEU A 22 115.16 -23.28 -19.25
C LEU A 22 114.45 -24.04 -18.11
N GLU A 23 115.21 -24.64 -17.19
CA GLU A 23 114.69 -25.31 -16.00
C GLU A 23 114.01 -24.32 -15.03
N GLU A 24 114.60 -23.14 -14.80
CA GLU A 24 113.98 -22.04 -14.04
C GLU A 24 112.68 -21.56 -14.70
N GLN A 25 112.67 -21.39 -16.02
CA GLN A 25 111.45 -20.99 -16.73
C GLN A 25 110.37 -22.07 -16.70
N ALA A 26 110.76 -23.34 -16.84
CA ALA A 26 109.85 -24.48 -16.77
C ALA A 26 109.23 -24.60 -15.37
N SER A 27 110.05 -24.53 -14.32
CA SER A 27 109.57 -24.56 -12.93
C SER A 27 108.64 -23.38 -12.61
N HIS A 28 108.98 -22.16 -13.04
CA HIS A 28 108.10 -21.01 -12.87
C HIS A 28 106.75 -21.19 -13.58
N LYS A 29 106.74 -21.70 -14.82
CA LYS A 29 105.50 -21.98 -15.55
C LYS A 29 104.67 -23.05 -14.85
N VAL A 30 105.29 -24.12 -14.37
CA VAL A 30 104.59 -25.18 -13.61
C VAL A 30 103.95 -24.60 -12.34
N LEU A 31 104.68 -23.81 -11.56
CA LEU A 31 104.13 -23.15 -10.37
C LEU A 31 102.97 -22.19 -10.71
N SER A 32 103.08 -21.44 -11.81
CA SER A 32 102.01 -20.58 -12.29
C SER A 32 100.76 -21.36 -12.70
N LEU A 33 100.93 -22.50 -13.39
CA LEU A 33 99.82 -23.38 -13.76
C LEU A 33 99.13 -23.95 -12.52
N VAL A 34 99.88 -24.43 -11.54
CA VAL A 34 99.34 -24.91 -10.25
C VAL A 34 98.55 -23.80 -9.55
N GLY A 35 99.07 -22.57 -9.54
CA GLY A 35 98.33 -21.42 -8.97
C GLY A 35 97.02 -21.14 -9.69
N LYS A 36 96.99 -21.23 -11.02
CA LYS A 36 95.76 -21.07 -11.83
C LYS A 36 94.77 -22.20 -11.59
N GLU A 37 95.24 -23.45 -11.51
CA GLU A 37 94.41 -24.62 -11.18
C GLU A 37 93.72 -24.46 -9.82
N GLN A 38 94.44 -23.99 -8.80
CA GLN A 38 93.85 -23.70 -7.48
C GLN A 38 92.76 -22.62 -7.52
N VAL A 39 92.90 -21.61 -8.38
CA VAL A 39 91.87 -20.59 -8.60
C VAL A 39 90.66 -21.19 -9.31
N ILE A 40 90.88 -22.00 -10.36
CA ILE A 40 89.81 -22.70 -11.08
C ILE A 40 89.01 -23.59 -10.13
N HIS A 41 89.66 -24.36 -9.27
CA HIS A 41 88.98 -25.19 -8.28
C HIS A 41 88.13 -24.37 -7.30
N ARG A 42 88.63 -23.21 -6.84
CA ARG A 42 87.86 -22.29 -6.00
C ARG A 42 86.62 -21.76 -6.72
N LEU A 43 86.77 -21.31 -7.96
CA LEU A 43 85.65 -20.81 -8.77
C LEU A 43 84.60 -21.88 -9.05
N ILE A 44 85.00 -23.13 -9.30
CA ILE A 44 84.07 -24.26 -9.48
C ILE A 44 83.26 -24.49 -8.19
N ALA A 45 83.93 -24.48 -7.03
CA ALA A 45 83.25 -24.66 -5.74
C ALA A 45 82.27 -23.51 -5.44
N GLU A 46 82.65 -22.26 -5.75
CA GLU A 46 81.76 -21.10 -5.63
C GLU A 46 80.56 -21.21 -6.58
N LYS A 47 80.79 -21.54 -7.85
CA LYS A 47 79.73 -21.77 -8.84
C LYS A 47 78.73 -22.81 -8.37
N ALA A 48 79.19 -23.96 -7.87
CA ALA A 48 78.33 -25.01 -7.35
C ALA A 48 77.46 -24.52 -6.17
N LYS A 49 78.04 -23.75 -5.23
CA LYS A 49 77.29 -23.14 -4.12
C LYS A 49 76.21 -22.17 -4.60
N TYR A 50 76.49 -21.37 -5.63
CA TYR A 50 75.50 -20.44 -6.17
C TYR A 50 74.41 -21.14 -6.98
N GLU A 51 74.76 -22.20 -7.72
CA GLU A 51 73.79 -23.03 -8.43
C GLU A 51 72.81 -23.71 -7.46
N GLU A 52 73.30 -24.27 -6.36
CA GLU A 52 72.45 -24.87 -5.33
C GLU A 52 71.49 -23.84 -4.72
N LYS A 53 72.00 -22.65 -4.36
CA LYS A 53 71.18 -21.55 -3.84
C LYS A 53 70.13 -21.09 -4.85
N PHE A 54 70.50 -20.97 -6.12
CA PHE A 54 69.58 -20.56 -7.18
C PHE A 54 68.44 -21.59 -7.34
N LEU A 55 68.76 -22.88 -7.31
CA LEU A 55 67.75 -23.95 -7.36
C LEU A 55 66.82 -23.92 -6.14
N ALA A 56 67.36 -23.70 -4.94
CA ALA A 56 66.54 -23.56 -3.73
C ALA A 56 65.59 -22.35 -3.83
N LEU A 57 66.11 -21.17 -4.19
CA LEU A 57 65.30 -19.96 -4.34
C LEU A 57 64.23 -20.09 -5.43
N ASN A 58 64.50 -20.80 -6.52
CA ASN A 58 63.49 -21.06 -7.54
C ASN A 58 62.36 -21.96 -7.06
N ARG A 59 62.67 -23.01 -6.28
CA ARG A 59 61.64 -23.85 -5.66
C ARG A 59 60.77 -23.06 -4.69
N ASP A 60 61.39 -22.21 -3.87
CA ASP A 60 60.66 -21.34 -2.93
C ASP A 60 59.78 -20.33 -3.68
N ARG A 61 60.30 -19.71 -4.74
CA ARG A 61 59.54 -18.82 -5.62
C ARG A 61 58.32 -19.54 -6.20
N GLU A 62 58.49 -20.75 -6.72
CA GLU A 62 57.39 -21.55 -7.28
C GLU A 62 56.35 -21.90 -6.22
N ALA A 63 56.78 -22.33 -5.03
CA ALA A 63 55.89 -22.59 -3.91
C ALA A 63 55.07 -21.36 -3.51
N LEU A 64 55.72 -20.19 -3.42
CA LEU A 64 55.05 -18.92 -3.12
C LEU A 64 54.07 -18.51 -4.24
N THR A 65 54.43 -18.69 -5.51
CA THR A 65 53.52 -18.38 -6.62
C THR A 65 52.27 -19.26 -6.60
N ASN A 66 52.40 -20.54 -6.27
CA ASN A 66 51.28 -21.47 -6.13
C ASN A 66 50.39 -21.09 -4.95
N ALA A 67 50.99 -20.73 -3.81
CA ALA A 67 50.25 -20.26 -2.64
C ALA A 67 49.46 -18.98 -2.95
N LEU A 68 50.09 -17.99 -3.62
CA LEU A 68 49.42 -16.76 -4.04
C LEU A 68 48.26 -17.01 -5.00
N ALA A 69 48.42 -17.93 -5.96
CA ALA A 69 47.33 -18.32 -6.85
C ALA A 69 46.14 -18.94 -6.08
N SER A 70 46.43 -19.83 -5.12
CA SER A 70 45.41 -20.42 -4.24
C SER A 70 44.68 -19.37 -3.40
N TYR A 71 45.42 -18.44 -2.78
CA TYR A 71 44.81 -17.36 -1.99
C TYR A 71 43.98 -16.40 -2.84
N ARG A 72 44.41 -16.09 -4.07
CA ARG A 72 43.60 -15.28 -5.00
C ARG A 72 42.30 -15.97 -5.36
N PHE A 73 42.34 -17.27 -5.63
CA PHE A 73 41.14 -18.05 -5.91
C PHE A 73 40.19 -18.13 -4.70
N GLN A 74 40.73 -18.32 -3.49
CA GLN A 74 39.95 -18.31 -2.26
C GLN A 74 39.30 -16.94 -2.01
N ASN A 75 40.06 -15.85 -2.17
CA ASN A 75 39.53 -14.49 -2.06
C ASN A 75 38.39 -14.24 -3.06
N ALA A 76 38.55 -14.65 -4.33
CA ALA A 76 37.50 -14.51 -5.33
C ALA A 76 36.20 -15.24 -4.90
N LYS A 77 36.32 -16.48 -4.41
CA LYS A 77 35.18 -17.23 -3.87
C LYS A 77 34.55 -16.56 -2.64
N GLN A 78 35.36 -15.98 -1.76
CA GLN A 78 34.86 -15.26 -0.59
C GLN A 78 34.09 -14.00 -1.03
N PHE A 79 34.57 -13.26 -2.03
CA PHE A 79 33.84 -12.13 -2.60
C PHE A 79 32.50 -12.54 -3.21
N ASP A 80 32.45 -13.65 -3.95
CA ASP A 80 31.20 -14.18 -4.49
C ASP A 80 30.22 -14.59 -3.36
N HIS A 81 30.74 -15.18 -2.29
CA HIS A 81 29.92 -15.54 -1.13
C HIS A 81 29.36 -14.29 -0.43
N ILE A 82 30.20 -13.28 -0.18
CA ILE A 82 29.79 -12.00 0.40
C ILE A 82 28.70 -11.35 -0.47
N ARG A 83 28.90 -11.30 -1.79
CA ARG A 83 27.91 -10.74 -2.72
C ARG A 83 26.55 -11.45 -2.63
N ASN A 84 26.55 -12.77 -2.54
CA ASN A 84 25.32 -13.56 -2.41
C ASN A 84 24.61 -13.29 -1.07
N VAL A 85 25.39 -13.12 0.01
CA VAL A 85 24.85 -12.77 1.33
C VAL A 85 24.26 -11.35 1.30
N ASP A 86 24.96 -10.38 0.72
CA ASP A 86 24.47 -9.00 0.56
C ASP A 86 23.17 -8.95 -0.24
N GLU A 87 23.07 -9.73 -1.33
CA GLU A 87 21.85 -9.81 -2.14
C GLU A 87 20.69 -10.44 -1.36
N ARG A 88 20.97 -11.50 -0.59
CA ARG A 88 19.98 -12.10 0.32
C ARG A 88 19.53 -11.11 1.40
N GLU A 89 20.45 -10.36 2.01
CA GLU A 89 20.13 -9.36 3.02
C GLU A 89 19.25 -8.25 2.45
N ARG A 90 19.58 -7.74 1.25
CA ARG A 90 18.75 -6.76 0.54
C ARG A 90 17.36 -7.29 0.27
N ASN A 91 17.23 -8.54 -0.20
CA ASN A 91 15.94 -9.17 -0.46
C ASN A 91 15.11 -9.34 0.82
N LEU A 92 15.73 -9.78 1.93
CA LEU A 92 15.06 -9.90 3.22
C LEU A 92 14.62 -8.53 3.76
N THR A 93 15.47 -7.50 3.63
CA THR A 93 15.16 -6.13 4.03
C THR A 93 13.98 -5.58 3.22
N GLN A 94 13.93 -5.84 1.90
CA GLN A 94 12.78 -5.48 1.08
C GLN A 94 11.50 -6.21 1.51
N GLN A 95 11.58 -7.49 1.85
CA GLN A 95 10.42 -8.23 2.37
C GLN A 95 9.93 -7.68 3.72
N LEU A 96 10.85 -7.33 4.62
CA LEU A 96 10.52 -6.72 5.91
C LEU A 96 9.80 -5.39 5.72
N THR A 97 10.31 -4.50 4.86
CA THR A 97 9.67 -3.20 4.60
C THR A 97 8.26 -3.36 4.02
N VAL A 98 8.04 -4.34 3.13
CA VAL A 98 6.70 -4.66 2.60
C VAL A 98 5.77 -5.17 3.70
N LEU A 99 6.25 -6.08 4.56
CA LEU A 99 5.46 -6.61 5.68
C LEU A 99 5.12 -5.51 6.70
N GLU A 100 6.05 -4.63 7.02
CA GLU A 100 5.82 -3.47 7.89
C GLU A 100 4.73 -2.55 7.34
N LEU A 101 4.78 -2.26 6.03
CA LEU A 101 3.76 -1.45 5.37
C LEU A 101 2.39 -2.14 5.40
N GLN A 102 2.33 -3.46 5.18
CA GLN A 102 1.09 -4.24 5.28
C GLN A 102 0.51 -4.22 6.70
N VAL A 103 1.35 -4.37 7.74
CA VAL A 103 0.92 -4.29 9.14
C VAL A 103 0.35 -2.92 9.46
N LEU A 104 1.00 -1.84 8.99
CA LEU A 104 0.49 -0.48 9.15
C LEU A 104 -0.87 -0.30 8.44
N ALA A 105 -1.00 -0.79 7.21
CA ALA A 105 -2.25 -0.73 6.47
C ALA A 105 -3.38 -1.47 7.21
N LEU A 106 -3.12 -2.68 7.72
CA LEU A 106 -4.09 -3.45 8.51
C LEU A 106 -4.46 -2.75 9.82
N ARG A 107 -3.50 -2.18 10.54
CA ARG A 107 -3.78 -1.39 11.76
C ARG A 107 -4.68 -0.20 11.46
N THR A 108 -4.36 0.60 10.44
CA THR A 108 -5.20 1.75 10.08
C THR A 108 -6.60 1.35 9.61
N ALA A 109 -6.75 0.19 8.94
CA ALA A 109 -8.06 -0.34 8.58
C ALA A 109 -8.85 -0.80 9.82
N HIS A 110 -8.19 -1.48 10.75
CA HIS A 110 -8.77 -1.89 12.02
C HIS A 110 -9.28 -0.68 12.82
N ASP A 111 -8.46 0.36 12.96
CA ASP A 111 -8.82 1.57 13.71
C ASP A 111 -10.04 2.28 13.10
N LYS A 112 -10.14 2.32 11.76
CA LYS A 112 -11.32 2.85 11.06
C LYS A 112 -12.57 2.03 11.33
N ILE A 113 -12.47 0.71 11.26
CA ILE A 113 -13.60 -0.19 11.55
C ILE A 113 -14.02 -0.03 13.00
N GLN A 114 -13.07 0.01 13.93
CA GLN A 114 -13.33 0.21 15.36
C GLN A 114 -14.02 1.55 15.63
N ALA A 115 -13.57 2.64 15.01
CA ALA A 115 -14.23 3.95 15.11
C ALA A 115 -15.67 3.90 14.57
N SER A 116 -15.88 3.32 13.38
CA SER A 116 -17.21 3.19 12.79
C SER A 116 -18.15 2.32 13.63
N LEU A 117 -17.61 1.28 14.28
CA LEU A 117 -18.35 0.44 15.20
C LEU A 117 -18.79 1.24 16.43
N LEU A 118 -17.89 2.02 17.03
CA LEU A 118 -18.20 2.89 18.16
C LEU A 118 -19.30 3.90 17.80
N ASP A 119 -19.21 4.53 16.63
CA ASP A 119 -20.21 5.47 16.13
C ASP A 119 -21.57 4.77 15.97
N SER A 120 -21.60 3.56 15.39
CA SER A 120 -22.83 2.79 15.21
C SER A 120 -23.46 2.36 16.55
N ILE A 121 -22.65 2.02 17.56
CA ILE A 121 -23.13 1.70 18.91
C ILE A 121 -23.75 2.95 19.54
N SER A 122 -23.07 4.09 19.46
CA SER A 122 -23.59 5.35 20.01
C SER A 122 -24.92 5.76 19.34
N ALA A 123 -25.03 5.58 18.01
CA ALA A 123 -26.26 5.83 17.27
C ALA A 123 -27.38 4.88 17.69
N ALA A 124 -27.07 3.60 17.89
CA ALA A 124 -28.03 2.61 18.38
C ALA A 124 -28.53 2.95 19.78
N ASP A 125 -27.67 3.42 20.68
CA ASP A 125 -28.06 3.82 22.03
C ASP A 125 -28.92 5.09 22.04
N ILE A 126 -28.62 6.06 21.19
CA ILE A 126 -29.48 7.24 21.00
C ILE A 126 -30.87 6.80 20.53
N LEU A 127 -30.95 5.91 19.53
CA LEU A 127 -32.23 5.40 19.02
C LEU A 127 -33.00 4.60 20.06
N ARG A 128 -32.32 3.76 20.85
CA ARG A 128 -32.94 3.04 21.99
C ARG A 128 -33.55 4.02 23.00
N ASN A 129 -32.80 5.05 23.39
CA ASN A 129 -33.29 6.07 24.32
C ASN A 129 -34.49 6.83 23.74
N GLN A 130 -34.46 7.19 22.46
CA GLN A 130 -35.59 7.83 21.78
C GLN A 130 -36.82 6.92 21.74
N LEU A 131 -36.64 5.62 21.50
CA LEU A 131 -37.71 4.63 21.48
C LEU A 131 -38.37 4.50 22.86
N VAL A 132 -37.58 4.40 23.94
CA VAL A 132 -38.10 4.39 25.32
C VAL A 132 -38.89 5.66 25.64
N VAL A 133 -38.38 6.84 25.24
CA VAL A 133 -39.10 8.11 25.44
C VAL A 133 -40.40 8.14 24.64
N ALA A 134 -40.41 7.64 23.41
CA ALA A 134 -41.61 7.57 22.57
C ALA A 134 -42.64 6.60 23.14
N GLU A 135 -42.23 5.43 23.63
CA GLU A 135 -43.09 4.44 24.30
C GLU A 135 -43.73 5.03 25.55
N ASN A 136 -42.96 5.72 26.40
CA ASN A 136 -43.48 6.39 27.59
C ASN A 136 -44.50 7.49 27.24
N LYS A 137 -44.23 8.29 26.19
CA LYS A 137 -45.18 9.31 25.70
C LYS A 137 -46.45 8.68 25.14
N ALA A 138 -46.34 7.59 24.38
CA ALA A 138 -47.47 6.88 23.83
C ALA A 138 -48.33 6.25 24.94
N ALA A 139 -47.70 5.65 25.95
CA ALA A 139 -48.39 5.12 27.12
C ALA A 139 -49.13 6.22 27.91
N ALA A 140 -48.49 7.37 28.15
CA ALA A 140 -49.13 8.52 28.79
C ALA A 140 -50.31 9.07 27.97
N ALA A 141 -50.16 9.21 26.65
CA ALA A 141 -51.22 9.65 25.76
C ALA A 141 -52.40 8.67 25.74
N LYS A 142 -52.12 7.36 25.76
CA LYS A 142 -53.15 6.31 25.83
C LYS A 142 -53.94 6.41 27.15
N LEU A 143 -53.25 6.53 28.28
CA LEU A 143 -53.90 6.64 29.59
C LEU A 143 -54.75 7.92 29.69
N LEU A 144 -54.26 9.03 29.15
CA LEU A 144 -55.02 10.29 29.09
C LEU A 144 -56.24 10.18 28.16
N ALA A 145 -56.13 9.48 27.03
CA ALA A 145 -57.26 9.22 26.14
C ALA A 145 -58.32 8.32 26.80
N GLU A 146 -57.89 7.29 27.53
CA GLU A 146 -58.78 6.43 28.32
C GLU A 146 -59.54 7.22 29.41
N GLN A 147 -58.84 8.09 30.14
CA GLN A 147 -59.47 9.01 31.12
C GLN A 147 -60.50 9.92 30.45
N ARG A 148 -60.16 10.56 29.32
CA ARG A 148 -61.08 11.44 28.59
C ARG A 148 -62.29 10.71 28.05
N LEU A 149 -62.13 9.46 27.61
CA LEU A 149 -63.24 8.59 27.22
C LEU A 149 -64.15 8.28 28.41
N ALA A 150 -63.59 7.97 29.57
CA ALA A 150 -64.36 7.73 30.79
C ALA A 150 -65.11 8.99 31.24
N ASP A 151 -64.45 10.16 31.25
CA ASP A 151 -65.07 11.45 31.57
C ASP A 151 -66.20 11.79 30.59
N ALA A 152 -65.99 11.57 29.29
CA ALA A 152 -67.00 11.80 28.26
C ALA A 152 -68.18 10.84 28.40
N GLN A 153 -67.95 9.58 28.75
CA GLN A 153 -69.01 8.60 29.05
C GLN A 153 -69.80 8.98 30.29
N ALA A 154 -69.13 9.41 31.37
CA ALA A 154 -69.77 9.90 32.59
C ALA A 154 -70.65 11.13 32.28
N ALA A 155 -70.09 12.14 31.60
CA ALA A 155 -70.83 13.33 31.18
C ALA A 155 -72.00 13.01 30.22
N ALA A 156 -71.84 12.03 29.32
CA ALA A 156 -72.92 11.56 28.46
C ALA A 156 -74.02 10.86 29.25
N SER A 157 -73.68 10.06 30.27
CA SER A 157 -74.66 9.42 31.15
C SER A 157 -75.40 10.43 32.02
N ASP A 158 -74.72 11.46 32.51
CA ASP A 158 -75.32 12.57 33.24
C ASP A 158 -76.25 13.39 32.34
N CYS A 159 -75.81 13.72 31.12
CA CYS A 159 -76.66 14.38 30.12
C CYS A 159 -77.86 13.50 29.73
N ALA A 160 -77.68 12.18 29.60
CA ALA A 160 -78.78 11.26 29.35
C ALA A 160 -79.78 11.25 30.52
N ALA A 161 -79.32 11.22 31.78
CA ALA A 161 -80.18 11.28 32.95
C ALA A 161 -80.90 12.63 33.08
N VAL A 162 -80.24 13.75 32.76
CA VAL A 162 -80.85 15.08 32.74
C VAL A 162 -81.85 15.20 31.59
N SER A 163 -81.50 14.70 30.39
CA SER A 163 -82.40 14.62 29.23
C SER A 163 -83.61 13.74 29.52
N GLU A 164 -83.45 12.61 30.22
CA GLU A 164 -84.54 11.74 30.61
C GLU A 164 -85.48 12.44 31.60
N LYS A 165 -84.93 13.09 32.64
CA LYS A 165 -85.69 13.94 33.57
C LYS A 165 -86.42 15.08 32.84
N LEU A 166 -85.77 15.71 31.86
CA LEU A 166 -86.35 16.75 31.01
C LEU A 166 -87.43 16.17 30.08
N SER A 167 -87.25 14.97 29.53
CA SER A 167 -88.23 14.27 28.69
C SER A 167 -89.48 13.87 29.48
N VAL A 168 -89.31 13.46 30.74
CA VAL A 168 -90.42 13.16 31.66
C VAL A 168 -91.13 14.44 32.09
N ALA A 169 -90.39 15.54 32.31
CA ALA A 169 -90.96 16.85 32.62
C ALA A 169 -91.71 17.46 31.41
N THR A 170 -91.15 17.35 30.19
CA THR A 170 -91.79 17.78 28.95
C THR A 170 -92.95 16.85 28.56
N ALA A 171 -92.90 15.55 28.83
CA ALA A 171 -94.05 14.64 28.68
C ALA A 171 -95.15 14.89 29.72
N ARG A 172 -94.79 15.30 30.95
CA ARG A 172 -95.75 15.78 31.97
C ARG A 172 -96.37 17.13 31.58
N LEU A 173 -95.62 18.02 30.92
CA LEU A 173 -96.14 19.28 30.37
C LEU A 173 -96.95 19.07 29.08
N ALA A 174 -96.58 18.10 28.23
CA ALA A 174 -97.31 17.74 27.02
C ALA A 174 -98.68 17.07 27.31
N ARG A 175 -98.85 16.47 28.50
CA ARG A 175 -100.17 16.02 28.99
C ARG A 175 -101.08 17.16 29.49
N LYS A 176 -100.65 18.43 29.42
CA LYS A 176 -101.43 19.60 29.90
C LYS A 176 -101.66 20.70 28.85
N SER A 177 -101.43 20.44 27.57
CA SER A 177 -101.84 21.35 26.49
C SER A 177 -102.11 20.60 25.20
N PHE A 178 -103.39 20.53 24.83
CA PHE A 178 -103.85 20.21 23.49
C PHE A 178 -103.88 21.50 22.64
N ALA A 179 -103.64 21.33 21.33
CA ALA A 179 -103.95 22.22 20.19
C ALA A 179 -102.88 23.22 19.67
N THR A 180 -102.43 22.92 18.43
CA THR A 180 -102.27 23.82 17.25
C THR A 180 -101.10 24.84 17.31
N THR A 181 -100.22 25.04 16.33
CA THR A 181 -100.33 25.12 14.85
C THR A 181 -98.92 25.07 14.19
N ASP A 182 -98.88 24.63 12.93
CA ASP A 182 -98.08 25.15 11.81
C ASP A 182 -96.54 24.98 11.71
N SER A 183 -96.16 24.15 10.73
CA SER A 183 -95.02 24.30 9.81
C SER A 183 -95.18 25.59 8.96
N PRO A 184 -94.16 26.19 8.27
CA PRO A 184 -93.10 25.48 7.52
C PRO A 184 -91.75 26.23 7.33
N SER A 185 -90.90 25.62 6.49
CA SER A 185 -89.90 26.22 5.57
C SER A 185 -88.54 26.67 6.13
N SER A 186 -87.47 25.97 5.71
CA SER A 186 -86.43 26.41 4.74
C SER A 186 -85.35 27.27 5.42
N SER A 187 -84.06 26.98 5.31
CA SER A 187 -83.31 26.89 4.05
C SER A 187 -81.86 26.41 4.29
N PHE A 188 -81.37 25.62 3.33
CA PHE A 188 -79.96 25.39 2.97
C PHE A 188 -79.12 26.69 2.93
N PRO A 189 -77.78 26.64 3.10
CA PRO A 189 -76.81 26.11 2.11
C PRO A 189 -75.89 25.03 2.72
N SER A 190 -75.49 23.94 2.06
CA SER A 190 -74.81 23.82 0.76
C SER A 190 -73.65 24.81 0.56
N SER A 191 -72.52 24.50 1.18
CA SER A 191 -71.19 24.76 0.63
C SER A 191 -70.40 23.44 0.72
N THR A 192 -70.41 22.65 -0.35
CA THR A 192 -69.45 22.76 -1.46
C THR A 192 -68.05 22.35 -1.02
N PHE A 193 -67.69 21.14 -1.42
CA PHE A 193 -66.38 20.77 -1.96
C PHE A 193 -65.15 21.38 -1.28
N GLN A 194 -64.43 20.54 -0.55
CA GLN A 194 -63.16 20.06 -1.07
C GLN A 194 -62.88 18.66 -0.50
N SER A 195 -63.39 17.66 -1.21
CA SER A 195 -62.56 16.49 -1.47
C SER A 195 -61.25 17.01 -2.07
N ALA A 196 -60.20 17.10 -1.26
CA ALA A 196 -58.91 16.65 -1.73
C ALA A 196 -58.98 15.12 -1.61
N ASN A 197 -59.68 14.39 -2.49
CA ASN A 197 -59.12 14.06 -3.80
C ASN A 197 -57.65 14.49 -3.93
N ASN A 198 -56.79 13.96 -3.06
CA ASN A 198 -55.57 13.36 -3.57
C ASN A 198 -56.05 12.23 -4.46
N SER A 199 -56.49 12.59 -5.67
CA SER A 199 -56.83 11.60 -6.66
C SER A 199 -55.58 10.74 -6.78
N SER A 200 -55.75 9.42 -6.81
CA SER A 200 -54.61 8.52 -6.97
C SER A 200 -53.77 8.93 -8.20
N ALA A 201 -54.41 9.60 -9.18
CA ALA A 201 -53.77 10.26 -10.30
C ALA A 201 -52.81 11.41 -9.90
N ASP A 202 -53.20 12.33 -9.02
CA ASP A 202 -52.33 13.46 -8.58
C ASP A 202 -51.11 12.97 -7.79
N LEU A 203 -51.30 11.97 -6.92
CA LEU A 203 -50.19 11.34 -6.20
C LEU A 203 -49.27 10.59 -7.17
N VAL A 204 -49.84 9.84 -8.11
CA VAL A 204 -49.07 9.14 -9.16
C VAL A 204 -48.30 10.14 -10.02
N ASP A 205 -48.87 11.30 -10.34
CA ASP A 205 -48.19 12.33 -11.12
C ASP A 205 -47.09 13.05 -10.33
N GLN A 206 -47.28 13.25 -9.02
CA GLN A 206 -46.20 13.70 -8.12
C GLN A 206 -45.06 12.68 -8.04
N TYR A 207 -45.34 11.38 -7.88
CA TYR A 207 -44.31 10.34 -7.88
C TYR A 207 -43.62 10.20 -9.24
N LYS A 208 -44.36 10.29 -10.36
CA LYS A 208 -43.78 10.33 -11.71
C LYS A 208 -42.91 11.55 -11.92
N SER A 209 -43.20 12.69 -11.30
CA SER A 209 -42.38 13.90 -11.42
C SER A 209 -40.99 13.75 -10.78
N LEU A 210 -40.89 12.98 -9.68
CA LEU A 210 -39.63 12.70 -9.00
C LEU A 210 -38.68 11.83 -9.85
N LEU A 211 -39.23 10.97 -10.70
CA LEU A 211 -38.46 10.09 -11.58
C LEU A 211 -37.97 10.80 -12.86
N LYS A 212 -38.48 12.01 -13.16
CA LYS A 212 -38.07 12.78 -14.34
C LYS A 212 -36.72 13.47 -14.13
N CYS A 213 -35.95 13.58 -15.20
CA CYS A 213 -34.68 14.27 -15.22
C CYS A 213 -34.87 15.75 -14.84
N PRO A 214 -34.13 16.29 -13.86
CA PRO A 214 -34.29 17.66 -13.41
C PRO A 214 -33.89 18.69 -14.48
N SER A 215 -33.04 18.31 -15.44
CA SER A 215 -32.56 19.21 -16.51
C SER A 215 -33.56 19.39 -17.66
N CYS A 216 -34.35 18.38 -18.02
CA CYS A 216 -35.30 18.50 -19.14
C CYS A 216 -36.77 18.29 -18.75
N ARG A 217 -37.04 17.78 -17.53
CA ARG A 217 -38.37 17.44 -16.99
C ARG A 217 -39.27 16.61 -17.92
N ARG A 218 -38.70 15.97 -18.95
CA ARG A 218 -39.40 15.15 -19.94
C ARG A 218 -39.02 13.69 -19.81
N ASN A 219 -37.72 13.39 -19.87
CA ASN A 219 -37.21 12.02 -19.86
C ASN A 219 -36.97 11.51 -18.44
N PHE A 220 -37.09 10.20 -18.23
CA PHE A 220 -36.76 9.57 -16.94
C PHE A 220 -35.26 9.56 -16.66
N LYS A 221 -34.92 9.56 -15.37
CA LYS A 221 -33.57 9.38 -14.86
C LYS A 221 -33.06 7.99 -15.26
N THR A 222 -31.87 7.93 -15.84
CA THR A 222 -31.25 6.67 -16.33
C THR A 222 -29.76 6.60 -16.09
N HIS A 223 -29.09 7.72 -15.84
CA HIS A 223 -27.64 7.77 -15.71
C HIS A 223 -27.23 8.65 -14.52
N VAL A 224 -26.23 8.21 -13.78
CA VAL A 224 -25.64 8.90 -12.63
C VAL A 224 -24.24 9.38 -12.95
N LEU A 225 -23.86 10.54 -12.37
CA LEU A 225 -22.49 11.03 -12.37
C LEU A 225 -21.76 10.54 -11.13
N ASN A 226 -20.76 9.68 -11.29
CA ASN A 226 -20.03 9.08 -10.16
C ASN A 226 -19.32 10.07 -9.24
N ARG A 227 -18.98 11.27 -9.74
CA ARG A 227 -18.23 12.27 -8.95
C ARG A 227 -19.10 12.99 -7.92
N CYS A 228 -20.37 13.25 -8.25
CA CYS A 228 -21.28 14.03 -7.40
C CYS A 228 -22.63 13.34 -7.13
N MET A 229 -22.81 12.11 -7.62
CA MET A 229 -23.99 11.25 -7.45
C MET A 229 -25.33 11.85 -7.89
N HIS A 230 -25.31 12.92 -8.70
CA HIS A 230 -26.52 13.46 -9.31
C HIS A 230 -26.98 12.65 -10.52
N VAL A 231 -28.29 12.47 -10.66
CA VAL A 231 -28.92 11.58 -11.65
C VAL A 231 -29.72 12.35 -12.70
N PHE A 232 -29.46 12.05 -13.96
CA PHE A 232 -30.07 12.68 -15.13
C PHE A 232 -30.48 11.63 -16.18
N CYS A 233 -31.09 12.07 -17.29
CA CYS A 233 -31.33 11.22 -18.45
C CYS A 233 -30.12 11.22 -19.38
N LYS A 234 -29.95 10.12 -20.14
CA LYS A 234 -28.86 9.95 -21.11
C LYS A 234 -28.72 11.13 -22.08
N SER A 235 -29.83 11.55 -22.68
CA SER A 235 -29.86 12.64 -23.66
C SER A 235 -29.30 13.96 -23.11
N CYS A 236 -29.58 14.30 -21.85
CA CYS A 236 -29.07 15.55 -21.25
C CYS A 236 -27.59 15.51 -20.92
N LEU A 237 -27.05 14.32 -20.59
CA LEU A 237 -25.62 14.16 -20.34
C LEU A 237 -24.85 14.14 -21.66
N ASP A 238 -25.34 13.41 -22.66
CA ASP A 238 -24.70 13.30 -23.98
C ASP A 238 -24.60 14.68 -24.66
N SER A 239 -25.69 15.47 -24.67
CA SER A 239 -25.64 16.84 -25.23
C SER A 239 -24.62 17.75 -24.54
N ARG A 240 -24.37 17.58 -23.23
CA ARG A 240 -23.36 18.35 -22.50
C ARG A 240 -21.94 17.88 -22.76
N ILE A 241 -21.75 16.58 -23.00
CA ILE A 241 -20.46 16.01 -23.37
C ILE A 241 -20.08 16.47 -24.78
N GLU A 242 -21.02 16.45 -25.73
CA GLU A 242 -20.85 16.89 -27.11
C GLU A 242 -20.53 18.40 -27.21
N THR A 243 -21.28 19.24 -26.49
CA THR A 243 -21.07 20.70 -26.45
C THR A 243 -19.89 21.13 -25.58
N ARG A 244 -19.10 20.18 -25.05
CA ARG A 244 -17.95 20.40 -24.16
C ARG A 244 -18.28 21.15 -22.85
N GLN A 245 -19.55 21.24 -22.47
CA GLN A 245 -20.01 21.83 -21.21
C GLN A 245 -20.06 20.78 -20.09
N ARG A 246 -18.90 20.19 -19.81
CA ARG A 246 -18.72 19.03 -18.90
C ARG A 246 -18.76 19.40 -17.41
N LYS A 247 -19.83 20.09 -16.99
CA LYS A 247 -20.13 20.46 -15.60
C LYS A 247 -21.53 19.99 -15.22
N CYS A 248 -21.67 19.42 -14.02
CA CYS A 248 -22.93 18.93 -13.49
C CYS A 248 -23.98 20.06 -13.47
N PRO A 249 -25.19 19.85 -14.03
CA PRO A 249 -26.28 20.85 -13.99
C PRO A 249 -26.71 21.28 -12.58
N THR A 250 -26.52 20.41 -11.57
CA THR A 250 -27.01 20.66 -10.20
C THR A 250 -25.95 21.29 -9.30
N CYS A 251 -24.69 20.83 -9.37
CA CYS A 251 -23.62 21.28 -8.46
C CYS A 251 -22.42 21.93 -9.15
N GLY A 252 -22.34 21.92 -10.49
CA GLY A 252 -21.24 22.55 -11.22
C GLY A 252 -19.93 21.75 -11.27
N ASP A 253 -19.86 20.59 -10.61
CA ASP A 253 -18.68 19.72 -10.63
C ASP A 253 -18.32 19.23 -12.03
N ALA A 254 -17.03 19.23 -12.34
CA ALA A 254 -16.53 18.73 -13.61
C ALA A 254 -16.63 17.19 -13.67
N PHE A 255 -17.10 16.66 -14.80
CA PHE A 255 -17.22 15.21 -15.02
C PHE A 255 -16.72 14.79 -16.40
N GLY A 256 -16.12 13.61 -16.50
CA GLY A 256 -15.68 13.00 -17.76
C GLY A 256 -16.66 11.97 -18.31
N VAL A 257 -16.38 11.45 -19.51
CA VAL A 257 -17.17 10.37 -20.14
C VAL A 257 -17.15 9.10 -19.27
N ASN A 258 -16.02 8.82 -18.61
CA ASN A 258 -15.86 7.67 -17.72
C ASN A 258 -16.62 7.79 -16.39
N ASP A 259 -17.10 8.99 -16.05
CA ASP A 259 -17.84 9.25 -14.82
C ASP A 259 -19.35 9.04 -14.97
N VAL A 260 -19.83 8.77 -16.19
CA VAL A 260 -21.24 8.51 -16.48
C VAL A 260 -21.51 7.01 -16.38
N ARG A 261 -22.39 6.60 -15.46
CA ARG A 261 -22.83 5.21 -15.35
C ARG A 261 -24.33 5.08 -15.52
N GLN A 262 -24.76 4.04 -16.22
CA GLN A 262 -26.17 3.71 -16.38
C GLN A 262 -26.71 3.07 -15.10
N ILE A 263 -27.90 3.48 -14.69
CA ILE A 263 -28.64 2.94 -13.56
C ILE A 263 -30.07 2.59 -14.00
N TYR A 264 -30.68 1.65 -13.29
CA TYR A 264 -32.06 1.24 -13.50
C TYR A 264 -32.83 1.55 -12.21
N LEU A 265 -33.91 2.33 -12.33
CA LEU A 265 -34.74 2.86 -11.24
C LEU A 265 -36.14 2.24 -11.30
#